data_AF-A0A7K0QWA7-F1
#
_entry.id   AF-A0A7K0QWA7-F1
#
_cell.length_a   1.000
_cell.length_b   1.000
_cell.length_c   1.000
_cell.angle_alpha   90.00
_cell.angle_beta   90.00
_cell.angle_gamma   90.00
#
_symmetry.space_group_name_H-M   'P 1'
#
loop_
_entity.id
_entity.type
_entity.pdbx_description
1 polymer ?
#
loop_
_entity_poly.entity_id
_entity_poly.type
_entity_poly.pdbx_seq_one_letter_code
_entity_poly.pdbx_strand_id
1 'polypeptide(L)'
;MQLSPIDRARCSRTLAVRQPVRLLVMAKVQNPKVASEDVPVVGMREPCPCGSGRRYKACHGRDQADRGSRLVLRPFEGLAGECDWVALRNFVPAATSALHLKSDTGIGDRKATLVTVLPLAWPAMVRDSGEILLALQTATGSGDPSRDAAEAILRALDTEPGAPVPPVGLPGPGPRLQDVLTETPIAVSVESNFDFWMADPDAERTPEVVASLERVSQSAIPTARLSSIDVGAGYWCAAGNKEHLRWVLPFDEETALT
;
A
#
# COMPACT_ATOMS: atom_id res chain seq x y z
N MET A 1 13.68 -74.96 64.94
CA MET A 1 12.30 -75.35 64.58
C MET A 1 12.32 -75.64 63.08
N GLN A 2 12.17 -76.91 62.69
CA GLN A 2 12.43 -77.42 61.34
C GLN A 2 11.17 -78.16 60.84
N LEU A 3 11.06 -78.28 59.50
CA LEU A 3 10.05 -78.99 58.67
C LEU A 3 8.77 -78.16 58.37
N SER A 4 8.17 -78.13 57.19
CA SER A 4 8.27 -78.93 55.94
C SER A 4 7.42 -78.27 54.82
N PRO A 5 7.50 -78.73 53.55
CA PRO A 5 7.04 -78.06 52.34
C PRO A 5 5.64 -78.50 51.88
N ILE A 6 5.04 -77.77 50.94
CA ILE A 6 4.02 -78.32 50.02
C ILE A 6 4.29 -77.82 48.59
N ASP A 7 4.26 -78.80 47.70
CA ASP A 7 4.56 -78.82 46.29
C ASP A 7 3.24 -79.03 45.51
N ARG A 8 3.20 -78.57 44.25
CA ARG A 8 2.29 -78.94 43.13
C ARG A 8 0.77 -78.76 43.24
N ALA A 9 0.20 -77.92 42.36
CA ALA A 9 -0.42 -78.36 41.08
C ALA A 9 -1.53 -77.41 40.54
N ARG A 10 -1.64 -77.38 39.20
CA ARG A 10 -2.70 -76.78 38.32
C ARG A 10 -2.51 -75.27 38.07
N CYS A 11 -2.65 -74.72 36.87
CA CYS A 11 -3.52 -75.08 35.77
C CYS A 11 -3.03 -74.47 34.43
N SER A 12 -3.32 -75.18 33.34
CA SER A 12 -3.55 -74.71 31.96
C SER A 12 -2.49 -73.86 31.22
N ARG A 13 -1.88 -74.51 30.23
CA ARG A 13 -1.28 -73.92 29.02
C ARG A 13 -2.25 -72.94 28.35
N THR A 14 -1.79 -71.72 28.07
CA THR A 14 -2.36 -70.88 27.01
C THR A 14 -1.23 -70.44 26.08
N LEU A 15 -1.26 -70.94 24.85
CA LEU A 15 -0.36 -70.53 23.77
C LEU A 15 -0.72 -69.10 23.36
N ALA A 16 0.18 -68.15 23.60
CA ALA A 16 0.07 -66.80 23.07
C ALA A 16 0.41 -66.80 21.57
N VAL A 17 -0.62 -66.68 20.72
CA VAL A 17 -0.47 -66.41 19.29
C VAL A 17 0.02 -64.96 19.15
N ARG A 18 1.28 -64.77 18.76
CA ARG A 18 1.80 -63.45 18.36
C ARG A 18 1.31 -63.16 16.94
N GLN A 19 0.34 -62.27 16.79
CA GLN A 19 0.04 -61.66 15.49
C GLN A 19 1.02 -60.51 15.22
N PRO A 20 1.61 -60.40 14.02
CA PRO A 20 2.39 -59.23 13.65
C PRO A 20 1.46 -58.04 13.36
N VAL A 21 1.60 -56.97 14.13
CA VAL A 21 0.96 -55.68 13.83
C VAL A 21 1.66 -55.09 12.61
N ARG A 22 0.96 -55.10 11.46
CA ARG A 22 1.42 -54.47 10.23
C ARG A 22 1.27 -52.95 10.41
N LEU A 23 2.38 -52.24 10.61
CA LEU A 23 2.40 -50.78 10.62
C LEU A 23 1.98 -50.27 9.23
N LEU A 24 0.76 -49.78 9.11
CA LEU A 24 0.28 -49.14 7.88
C LEU A 24 0.91 -47.76 7.79
N VAL A 25 2.02 -47.63 7.07
CA VAL A 25 2.59 -46.32 6.73
C VAL A 25 1.66 -45.71 5.67
N MET A 26 0.82 -44.77 6.08
CA MET A 26 0.02 -44.00 5.12
C MET A 26 0.95 -43.05 4.35
N ALA A 27 1.26 -43.41 3.11
CA ALA A 27 1.94 -42.52 2.18
C ALA A 27 1.08 -41.27 1.95
N LYS A 28 1.64 -40.10 2.23
CA LYS A 28 1.00 -38.80 1.99
C LYS A 28 0.96 -38.59 0.47
N VAL A 29 -0.22 -38.72 -0.15
CA VAL A 29 -0.41 -38.39 -1.57
C VAL A 29 -0.10 -36.91 -1.76
N GLN A 30 1.04 -36.60 -2.38
CA GLN A 30 1.36 -35.24 -2.79
C GLN A 30 0.61 -34.98 -4.10
N ASN A 31 -0.45 -34.19 -4.05
CA ASN A 31 -1.12 -33.73 -5.25
C ASN A 31 -0.17 -32.81 -6.03
N PRO A 32 -0.05 -32.95 -7.36
CA PRO A 32 0.84 -32.11 -8.16
C PRO A 32 0.45 -30.63 -7.98
N LYS A 33 1.44 -29.78 -7.72
CA LYS A 33 1.23 -28.33 -7.63
C LYS A 33 0.98 -27.80 -9.04
N VAL A 34 -0.26 -27.45 -9.34
CA VAL A 34 -0.60 -26.62 -10.52
C VAL A 34 -0.02 -25.22 -10.28
N ALA A 35 0.70 -24.67 -11.26
CA ALA A 35 1.24 -23.31 -11.21
C ALA A 35 0.10 -22.30 -11.00
N SER A 36 0.38 -21.20 -10.30
CA SER A 36 -0.65 -20.21 -9.93
C SER A 36 -1.26 -19.49 -11.12
N GLU A 37 -0.52 -19.40 -12.22
CA GLU A 37 -0.90 -18.74 -13.47
C GLU A 37 -2.03 -19.48 -14.21
N ASP A 38 -2.18 -20.78 -13.96
CA ASP A 38 -3.15 -21.66 -14.64
C ASP A 38 -4.47 -21.85 -13.87
N VAL A 39 -4.61 -21.24 -12.68
CA VAL A 39 -5.78 -21.44 -11.80
C VAL A 39 -6.67 -20.20 -11.82
N PRO A 40 -7.90 -20.28 -12.37
CA PRO A 40 -8.84 -19.16 -12.39
C PRO A 40 -9.08 -18.56 -10.99
N VAL A 41 -9.15 -17.23 -10.91
CA VAL A 41 -9.46 -16.51 -9.67
C VAL A 41 -10.95 -16.66 -9.35
N VAL A 42 -11.25 -17.09 -8.13
CA VAL A 42 -12.62 -17.29 -7.62
C VAL A 42 -12.77 -16.65 -6.24
N GLY A 43 -13.99 -16.64 -5.69
CA GLY A 43 -14.25 -16.05 -4.38
C GLY A 43 -13.39 -16.64 -3.26
N MET A 44 -12.94 -15.81 -2.31
CA MET A 44 -11.98 -16.23 -1.26
C MET A 44 -12.44 -17.42 -0.40
N ARG A 45 -13.76 -17.58 -0.24
CA ARG A 45 -14.39 -18.67 0.52
C ARG A 45 -14.78 -19.87 -0.36
N GLU A 46 -14.71 -19.74 -1.67
CA GLU A 46 -15.08 -20.77 -2.63
C GLU A 46 -13.99 -21.85 -2.72
N PRO A 47 -14.35 -23.07 -3.17
CA PRO A 47 -13.38 -24.13 -3.44
C PRO A 47 -12.36 -23.68 -4.49
N CYS A 48 -11.08 -24.00 -4.27
CA CYS A 48 -10.02 -23.66 -5.23
C CYS A 48 -10.16 -24.50 -6.51
N PRO A 49 -10.17 -23.89 -7.72
CA PRO A 49 -10.34 -24.60 -8.99
C PRO A 49 -9.20 -25.58 -9.33
N CYS A 50 -8.07 -25.53 -8.62
CA CYS A 50 -6.91 -26.42 -8.85
C CYS A 50 -7.13 -27.87 -8.42
N GLY A 51 -8.34 -28.26 -7.98
CA GLY A 51 -8.65 -29.63 -7.54
C GLY A 51 -8.04 -30.00 -6.18
N SER A 52 -7.47 -29.05 -5.43
CA SER A 52 -6.85 -29.33 -4.12
C SER A 52 -7.83 -29.64 -2.99
N GLY A 53 -9.13 -29.42 -3.20
CA GLY A 53 -10.16 -29.53 -2.16
C GLY A 53 -10.07 -28.46 -1.06
N ARG A 54 -9.12 -27.53 -1.15
CA ARG A 54 -8.96 -26.40 -0.22
C ARG A 54 -9.79 -25.21 -0.69
N ARG A 55 -10.15 -24.31 0.24
CA ARG A 55 -10.69 -22.98 -0.10
C ARG A 55 -9.64 -22.16 -0.85
N TYR A 56 -10.07 -21.32 -1.79
CA TYR A 56 -9.19 -20.51 -2.63
C TYR A 56 -8.18 -19.70 -1.82
N LYS A 57 -8.61 -18.97 -0.78
CA LYS A 57 -7.72 -18.20 0.12
C LYS A 57 -6.61 -19.03 0.76
N ALA A 58 -6.85 -20.30 1.07
CA ALA A 58 -5.88 -21.17 1.73
C ALA A 58 -4.96 -21.92 0.76
N CYS A 59 -5.19 -21.75 -0.55
CA CYS A 59 -4.43 -22.36 -1.62
C CYS A 59 -3.77 -21.27 -2.47
N HIS A 60 -4.39 -20.89 -3.59
CA HIS A 60 -3.84 -19.93 -4.55
C HIS A 60 -4.22 -18.47 -4.26
N GLY A 61 -5.21 -18.21 -3.40
CA GLY A 61 -5.56 -16.87 -2.93
C GLY A 61 -4.64 -16.32 -1.83
N ARG A 62 -3.59 -17.06 -1.43
CA ARG A 62 -2.61 -16.59 -0.43
C ARG A 62 -1.76 -15.46 -0.97
N ASP A 63 -1.17 -15.64 -2.14
CA ASP A 63 -0.32 -14.61 -2.75
C ASP A 63 -1.13 -13.35 -3.07
N GLN A 64 -2.42 -13.50 -3.42
CA GLN A 64 -3.32 -12.36 -3.64
C GLN A 64 -3.63 -11.62 -2.32
N ALA A 65 -3.82 -12.34 -1.22
CA ALA A 65 -4.01 -11.75 0.10
C ALA A 65 -2.71 -11.10 0.64
N ASP A 66 -1.55 -11.69 0.34
CA ASP A 66 -0.24 -11.27 0.83
C ASP A 66 0.30 -10.05 0.04
N ARG A 67 0.06 -10.01 -1.27
CA ARG A 67 0.40 -8.86 -2.14
C ARG A 67 -0.33 -7.57 -1.77
N GLY A 68 -1.50 -7.66 -1.14
CA GLY A 68 -2.25 -6.49 -0.65
C GLY A 68 -1.83 -6.00 0.74
N SER A 69 -0.95 -6.73 1.45
CA SER A 69 -0.54 -6.42 2.83
C SER A 69 0.97 -6.35 3.04
N ARG A 70 1.78 -6.68 2.04
CA ARG A 70 3.24 -6.65 2.16
C ARG A 70 3.76 -5.23 2.03
N LEU A 71 4.46 -4.76 3.07
CA LEU A 71 5.18 -3.49 3.06
C LEU A 71 6.19 -3.46 1.90
N VAL A 72 6.10 -2.43 1.07
CA VAL A 72 7.04 -2.14 -0.01
C VAL A 72 7.98 -1.04 0.45
N LEU A 73 9.28 -1.33 0.52
CA LEU A 73 10.29 -0.43 1.10
C LEU A 73 10.55 0.81 0.23
N ARG A 74 10.61 0.65 -1.10
CA ARG A 74 10.78 1.74 -2.07
C ARG A 74 9.55 1.83 -2.98
N PRO A 75 8.43 2.38 -2.49
CA PRO A 75 7.18 2.37 -3.24
C PRO A 75 7.25 3.19 -4.55
N PHE A 76 8.10 4.22 -4.59
CA PHE A 76 8.22 5.11 -5.74
C PHE A 76 9.42 4.79 -6.64
N GLU A 77 10.12 3.67 -6.40
CA GLU A 77 11.24 3.22 -7.22
C GLU A 77 10.86 3.19 -8.71
N GLY A 78 11.68 3.80 -9.55
CA GLY A 78 11.46 3.89 -11.00
C GLY A 78 10.57 5.06 -11.45
N LEU A 79 9.98 5.84 -10.54
CA LEU A 79 9.34 7.10 -10.93
C LEU A 79 10.37 8.19 -11.20
N ALA A 80 10.14 8.97 -12.25
CA ALA A 80 10.87 10.19 -12.49
C ALA A 80 10.72 11.16 -11.29
N GLY A 81 11.86 11.61 -10.74
CA GLY A 81 11.86 12.44 -9.53
C GLY A 81 11.47 11.70 -8.25
N GLU A 82 11.76 10.39 -8.13
CA GLU A 82 11.43 9.55 -6.95
C GLU A 82 11.63 10.25 -5.59
N CYS A 83 12.73 10.96 -5.40
CA CYS A 83 13.04 11.63 -4.13
C CYS A 83 11.99 12.69 -3.74
N ASP A 84 11.41 13.39 -4.71
CA ASP A 84 10.33 14.36 -4.46
C ASP A 84 9.03 13.63 -4.08
N TRP A 85 8.70 12.49 -4.70
CA TRP A 85 7.56 11.66 -4.29
C TRP A 85 7.68 11.20 -2.83
N VAL A 86 8.86 10.76 -2.43
CA VAL A 86 9.17 10.40 -1.04
C VAL A 86 9.01 11.60 -0.12
N ALA A 87 9.51 12.78 -0.50
CA ALA A 87 9.39 13.99 0.31
C ALA A 87 7.94 14.43 0.51
N LEU A 88 7.15 14.51 -0.58
CA LEU A 88 5.74 14.88 -0.55
C LEU A 88 4.90 13.87 0.25
N ARG A 89 5.24 12.57 0.19
CA ARG A 89 4.55 11.54 0.98
C ARG A 89 4.84 11.61 2.47
N ASN A 90 6.03 12.02 2.87
CA ASN A 90 6.49 11.84 4.26
C ASN A 90 6.50 13.13 5.09
N PHE A 91 6.85 14.26 4.50
CA PHE A 91 7.11 15.44 5.32
C PHE A 91 6.84 16.81 4.72
N VAL A 92 6.71 16.96 3.40
CA VAL A 92 6.35 18.27 2.83
C VAL A 92 4.86 18.51 3.15
N PRO A 93 4.50 19.57 3.89
CA PRO A 93 3.14 19.69 4.40
C PRO A 93 2.15 20.17 3.33
N ALA A 94 2.56 21.12 2.51
CA ALA A 94 1.74 21.77 1.49
C ALA A 94 2.57 21.91 0.21
N ALA A 95 2.26 21.10 -0.79
CA ALA A 95 2.87 21.22 -2.10
C ALA A 95 1.94 20.69 -3.19
N THR A 96 2.13 21.20 -4.39
CA THR A 96 1.40 20.81 -5.60
C THR A 96 2.35 20.43 -6.72
N SER A 97 1.89 19.62 -7.66
CA SER A 97 2.58 19.37 -8.93
C SER A 97 1.62 18.88 -10.00
N ALA A 98 1.82 19.28 -11.26
CA ALA A 98 1.05 18.72 -12.36
C ALA A 98 1.40 17.23 -12.56
N LEU A 99 0.38 16.39 -12.79
CA LEU A 99 0.56 14.98 -13.12
C LEU A 99 0.27 14.75 -14.60
N HIS A 100 1.12 13.93 -15.21
CA HIS A 100 1.01 13.52 -16.59
C HIS A 100 0.73 12.02 -16.65
N LEU A 101 -0.53 11.65 -16.85
CA LEU A 101 -0.94 10.26 -16.99
C LEU A 101 -0.73 9.78 -18.42
N LYS A 102 -0.49 8.48 -18.58
CA LYS A 102 -0.43 7.86 -19.90
C LYS A 102 -1.80 7.96 -20.59
N SER A 103 -1.80 8.09 -21.92
CA SER A 103 -3.02 8.31 -22.71
C SER A 103 -4.01 7.14 -22.64
N ASP A 104 -3.52 5.92 -22.41
CA ASP A 104 -4.33 4.70 -22.29
C ASP A 104 -5.08 4.57 -20.96
N THR A 105 -4.82 5.46 -19.99
CA THR A 105 -5.57 5.52 -18.72
C THR A 105 -7.01 6.04 -18.89
N GLY A 106 -7.33 6.69 -20.01
CA GLY A 106 -8.64 7.30 -20.24
C GLY A 106 -8.79 8.72 -19.71
N ILE A 107 -7.69 9.40 -19.33
CA ILE A 107 -7.75 10.77 -18.80
C ILE A 107 -8.29 11.81 -19.80
N GLY A 108 -8.12 11.59 -21.11
CA GLY A 108 -8.56 12.54 -22.14
C GLY A 108 -7.96 13.92 -21.93
N ASP A 109 -8.81 14.96 -21.97
CA ASP A 109 -8.41 16.36 -21.77
C ASP A 109 -8.42 16.81 -20.30
N ARG A 110 -8.75 15.91 -19.35
CA ARG A 110 -8.81 16.26 -17.93
C ARG A 110 -7.42 16.53 -17.37
N LYS A 111 -7.34 17.47 -16.43
CA LYS A 111 -6.12 17.74 -15.67
C LYS A 111 -6.05 16.87 -14.43
N ALA A 112 -4.83 16.50 -14.05
CA ALA A 112 -4.54 15.87 -12.78
C ALA A 112 -3.43 16.65 -12.06
N THR A 113 -3.62 16.90 -10.77
CA THR A 113 -2.69 17.64 -9.92
C THR A 113 -2.39 16.81 -8.68
N LEU A 114 -1.12 16.53 -8.45
CA LEU A 114 -0.61 15.98 -7.20
C LEU A 114 -0.71 17.04 -6.12
N VAL A 115 -1.17 16.65 -4.94
CA VAL A 115 -1.14 17.46 -3.73
C VAL A 115 -0.55 16.65 -2.59
N THR A 116 0.06 17.30 -1.60
CA THR A 116 0.56 16.60 -0.42
C THR A 116 -0.57 15.94 0.36
N VAL A 117 -1.66 16.68 0.60
CA VAL A 117 -2.79 16.26 1.43
C VAL A 117 -4.09 16.93 0.97
N LEU A 118 -5.21 16.24 1.11
CA LEU A 118 -6.57 16.77 0.94
C LEU A 118 -7.29 16.85 2.29
N PRO A 119 -8.39 17.63 2.39
CA PRO A 119 -9.26 17.59 3.55
C PRO A 119 -9.66 16.15 3.91
N LEU A 120 -9.74 15.87 5.21
CA LEU A 120 -10.03 14.52 5.74
C LEU A 120 -9.02 13.43 5.32
N ALA A 121 -7.86 13.83 4.78
CA ALA A 121 -6.83 12.93 4.26
C ALA A 121 -7.38 11.91 3.25
N TRP A 122 -8.32 12.36 2.42
CA TRP A 122 -8.83 11.59 1.28
C TRP A 122 -7.74 11.40 0.22
N PRO A 123 -7.72 10.24 -0.46
CA PRO A 123 -6.72 9.95 -1.47
C PRO A 123 -6.90 10.74 -2.76
N ALA A 124 -8.15 11.08 -3.14
CA ALA A 124 -8.37 11.96 -4.29
C ALA A 124 -9.69 12.74 -4.18
N MET A 125 -9.84 13.76 -5.03
CA MET A 125 -11.06 14.54 -5.21
C MET A 125 -11.17 14.97 -6.68
N VAL A 126 -12.39 14.97 -7.22
CA VAL A 126 -12.66 15.53 -8.54
C VAL A 126 -13.36 16.88 -8.36
N ARG A 127 -12.77 17.95 -8.90
CA ARG A 127 -13.38 19.29 -8.90
C ARG A 127 -14.57 19.33 -9.85
N ASP A 128 -15.41 20.36 -9.71
CA ASP A 128 -16.55 20.59 -10.64
C ASP A 128 -16.09 20.77 -12.09
N SER A 129 -14.86 21.27 -12.29
CA SER A 129 -14.22 21.39 -13.61
C SER A 129 -13.81 20.04 -14.23
N GLY A 130 -13.88 18.95 -13.48
CA GLY A 130 -13.37 17.63 -13.86
C GLY A 130 -11.88 17.40 -13.57
N GLU A 131 -11.16 18.41 -13.06
CA GLU A 131 -9.77 18.26 -12.60
C GLU A 131 -9.70 17.30 -11.41
N ILE A 132 -8.71 16.40 -11.43
CA ILE A 132 -8.44 15.44 -10.36
C ILE A 132 -7.33 16.00 -9.46
N LEU A 133 -7.57 16.07 -8.16
CA LEU A 133 -6.53 16.22 -7.16
C LEU A 133 -6.20 14.86 -6.56
N LEU A 134 -4.94 14.43 -6.62
CA LEU A 134 -4.43 13.20 -6.02
C LEU A 134 -3.56 13.53 -4.80
N ALA A 135 -3.88 12.99 -3.63
CA ALA A 135 -3.13 13.19 -2.39
C ALA A 135 -2.19 12.01 -2.09
N LEU A 136 -1.00 12.31 -1.54
CA LEU A 136 -0.08 11.28 -1.05
C LEU A 136 -0.23 11.00 0.45
N GLN A 137 -0.54 12.00 1.26
CA GLN A 137 -0.72 11.87 2.70
C GLN A 137 -2.18 11.53 3.00
N THR A 138 -2.45 10.23 3.03
CA THR A 138 -3.80 9.67 3.20
C THR A 138 -3.99 9.08 4.60
N ALA A 139 -5.25 8.96 5.04
CA ALA A 139 -5.59 8.41 6.35
C ALA A 139 -5.25 6.91 6.50
N THR A 140 -5.29 6.17 5.40
CA THR A 140 -5.05 4.71 5.33
C THR A 140 -4.20 4.36 4.12
N GLY A 141 -3.58 3.17 4.11
CA GLY A 141 -2.81 2.66 2.98
C GLY A 141 -2.46 1.17 3.12
N SER A 142 -2.03 0.55 2.02
CA SER A 142 -1.76 -0.89 1.92
C SER A 142 -0.33 -1.30 2.31
N GLY A 143 0.53 -0.33 2.58
CA GLY A 143 1.98 -0.54 2.67
C GLY A 143 2.71 -0.42 1.32
N ASP A 144 2.00 -0.13 0.22
CA ASP A 144 2.56 0.27 -1.08
C ASP A 144 1.90 1.59 -1.53
N PRO A 145 2.38 2.75 -1.04
CA PRO A 145 1.82 4.06 -1.39
C PRO A 145 1.67 4.34 -2.89
N SER A 146 2.52 3.74 -3.74
CA SER A 146 2.40 3.89 -5.19
C SER A 146 1.18 3.15 -5.74
N ARG A 147 0.87 1.97 -5.22
CA ARG A 147 -0.35 1.22 -5.56
C ARG A 147 -1.60 1.93 -5.04
N ASP A 148 -1.56 2.42 -3.80
CA ASP A 148 -2.66 3.16 -3.19
C ASP A 148 -3.01 4.41 -4.04
N ALA A 149 -1.99 5.17 -4.44
CA ALA A 149 -2.16 6.36 -5.27
C ALA A 149 -2.64 6.03 -6.69
N ALA A 150 -2.16 4.93 -7.28
CA ALA A 150 -2.63 4.46 -8.60
C ALA A 150 -4.10 4.03 -8.56
N GLU A 151 -4.52 3.30 -7.53
CA GLU A 151 -5.93 2.93 -7.33
C GLU A 151 -6.81 4.17 -7.19
N ALA A 152 -6.36 5.15 -6.40
CA ALA A 152 -7.11 6.37 -6.15
C ALA A 152 -7.30 7.20 -7.43
N ILE A 153 -6.24 7.37 -8.24
CA ILE A 153 -6.36 8.16 -9.46
C ILE A 153 -7.21 7.47 -10.52
N LEU A 154 -7.14 6.14 -10.62
CA LEU A 154 -8.01 5.38 -11.54
C LEU A 154 -9.48 5.48 -11.12
N ARG A 155 -9.78 5.41 -9.82
CA ARG A 155 -11.15 5.68 -9.33
C ARG A 155 -11.59 7.11 -9.57
N ALA A 156 -10.69 8.09 -9.46
CA ALA A 156 -11.01 9.48 -9.75
C ALA A 156 -11.35 9.70 -11.24
N LEU A 157 -10.82 8.88 -12.15
CA LEU A 157 -11.22 8.90 -13.55
C LEU A 157 -12.68 8.50 -13.74
N ASP A 158 -13.16 7.51 -12.97
CA ASP A 158 -14.55 7.03 -12.98
C ASP A 158 -15.49 7.81 -12.03
N THR A 159 -14.98 8.81 -11.32
CA THR A 159 -15.75 9.60 -10.34
C THR A 159 -16.32 10.87 -10.97
N GLU A 160 -17.59 11.17 -10.68
CA GLU A 160 -18.27 12.35 -11.18
C GLU A 160 -17.60 13.66 -10.70
N PRO A 161 -17.61 14.74 -11.52
CA PRO A 161 -17.16 16.06 -11.10
C PRO A 161 -17.85 16.55 -9.82
N GLY A 162 -17.08 17.19 -8.95
CA GLY A 162 -17.53 17.69 -7.64
C GLY A 162 -17.56 16.62 -6.54
N ALA A 163 -17.27 15.36 -6.85
CA ALA A 163 -17.30 14.28 -5.87
C ALA A 163 -15.91 13.92 -5.33
N PRO A 164 -15.82 13.55 -4.04
CA PRO A 164 -14.59 13.04 -3.47
C PRO A 164 -14.37 11.55 -3.74
N VAL A 165 -13.11 11.14 -3.64
CA VAL A 165 -12.71 9.73 -3.66
C VAL A 165 -12.24 9.36 -2.26
N PRO A 166 -13.11 8.82 -1.37
CA PRO A 166 -12.72 8.48 -0.01
C PRO A 166 -11.79 7.26 0.03
N PRO A 167 -11.02 7.08 1.12
CA PRO A 167 -10.25 5.87 1.31
C PRO A 167 -11.18 4.66 1.34
N VAL A 168 -10.79 3.60 0.65
CA VAL A 168 -11.43 2.28 0.77
C VAL A 168 -10.56 1.40 1.67
N GLY A 169 -11.01 0.16 1.92
CA GLY A 169 -10.14 -0.84 2.55
C GLY A 169 -8.86 -1.09 1.75
N LEU A 170 -8.09 -2.11 2.12
CA LEU A 170 -6.87 -2.45 1.38
C LEU A 170 -7.18 -2.64 -0.10
N PRO A 171 -6.54 -1.90 -1.02
CA PRO A 171 -6.75 -2.09 -2.44
C PRO A 171 -6.41 -3.53 -2.83
N GLY A 172 -7.18 -4.05 -3.78
CA GLY A 172 -6.86 -5.33 -4.41
C GLY A 172 -5.57 -5.25 -5.25
N PRO A 173 -5.20 -6.35 -5.93
CA PRO A 173 -4.17 -6.29 -6.96
C PRO A 173 -4.50 -5.22 -8.01
N GLY A 174 -3.48 -4.54 -8.52
CA GLY A 174 -3.65 -3.43 -9.46
C GLY A 174 -2.32 -2.86 -9.95
N PRO A 175 -2.37 -1.83 -10.81
CA PRO A 175 -1.18 -1.11 -11.22
C PRO A 175 -0.55 -0.32 -10.06
N ARG A 176 0.68 0.16 -10.29
CA ARG A 176 1.34 1.19 -9.47
C ARG A 176 1.42 2.49 -10.26
N LEU A 177 1.84 3.60 -9.64
CA LEU A 177 1.97 4.87 -10.35
C LEU A 177 2.91 4.77 -11.57
N GLN A 178 3.93 3.92 -11.51
CA GLN A 178 4.85 3.64 -12.63
C GLN A 178 4.10 3.13 -13.87
N ASP A 179 3.00 2.41 -13.68
CA ASP A 179 2.20 1.88 -14.77
C ASP A 179 1.25 2.94 -15.35
N VAL A 180 0.87 3.95 -14.55
CA VAL A 180 -0.18 4.95 -14.86
C VAL A 180 0.38 6.28 -15.35
N LEU A 181 1.56 6.70 -14.87
CA LEU A 181 2.17 7.99 -15.16
C LEU A 181 3.16 7.91 -16.32
N THR A 182 3.28 8.99 -17.07
CA THR A 182 4.41 9.17 -18.00
C THR A 182 5.73 9.35 -17.23
N GLU A 183 6.85 9.19 -17.92
CA GLU A 183 8.21 9.37 -17.36
C GLU A 183 8.60 10.84 -17.11
N THR A 184 7.62 11.76 -17.11
CA THR A 184 7.86 13.18 -16.87
C THR A 184 8.08 13.41 -15.37
N PRO A 185 9.21 13.99 -14.94
CA PRO A 185 9.43 14.31 -13.53
C PRO A 185 8.39 15.31 -13.01
N ILE A 186 7.99 15.15 -11.74
CA ILE A 186 7.12 16.13 -11.08
C ILE A 186 7.87 17.44 -10.84
N ALA A 187 7.23 18.56 -11.19
CA ALA A 187 7.69 19.90 -10.88
C ALA A 187 7.00 20.38 -9.60
N VAL A 188 7.67 20.23 -8.45
CA VAL A 188 7.09 20.53 -7.13
C VAL A 188 7.03 22.04 -6.89
N SER A 189 5.83 22.55 -6.60
CA SER A 189 5.58 23.86 -6.00
C SER A 189 5.27 23.69 -4.52
N VAL A 190 6.08 24.26 -3.63
CA VAL A 190 5.80 24.24 -2.18
C VAL A 190 4.94 25.45 -1.84
N GLU A 191 3.79 25.19 -1.24
CA GLU A 191 2.79 26.21 -0.94
C GLU A 191 2.92 26.68 0.51
N SER A 192 2.69 27.98 0.76
CA SER A 192 2.73 28.54 2.12
C SER A 192 1.46 28.24 2.92
N ASN A 193 0.40 27.79 2.26
CA ASN A 193 -0.92 27.53 2.84
C ASN A 193 -1.66 26.43 2.04
N PHE A 194 -2.94 26.22 2.37
CA PHE A 194 -3.79 25.20 1.74
C PHE A 194 -4.81 25.79 0.76
N ASP A 195 -4.56 26.96 0.17
CA ASP A 195 -5.48 27.59 -0.78
C ASP A 195 -5.72 26.73 -2.03
N PHE A 196 -4.77 25.85 -2.37
CA PHE A 196 -4.91 24.88 -3.46
C PHE A 196 -6.06 23.87 -3.26
N TRP A 197 -6.64 23.77 -2.06
CA TRP A 197 -7.87 23.00 -1.86
C TRP A 197 -9.08 23.63 -2.55
N MET A 198 -9.04 24.94 -2.79
CA MET A 198 -10.11 25.66 -3.46
C MET A 198 -9.99 25.49 -4.98
N ALA A 199 -11.12 25.23 -5.64
CA ALA A 199 -11.16 25.12 -7.11
C ALA A 199 -10.96 26.48 -7.80
N ASP A 200 -11.47 27.55 -7.17
CA ASP A 200 -11.32 28.92 -7.63
C ASP A 200 -10.67 29.76 -6.50
N PRO A 201 -9.48 30.33 -6.72
CA PRO A 201 -8.84 31.18 -5.73
C PRO A 201 -9.64 32.45 -5.41
N ASP A 202 -10.43 32.94 -6.37
CA ASP A 202 -11.20 34.19 -6.31
C ASP A 202 -12.66 33.99 -5.87
N ALA A 203 -13.09 32.74 -5.65
CA ALA A 203 -14.43 32.45 -5.15
C ALA A 203 -14.64 33.04 -3.75
N GLU A 204 -15.84 33.57 -3.50
CA GLU A 204 -16.21 34.13 -2.21
C GLU A 204 -16.11 33.06 -1.11
N ARG A 205 -15.27 33.33 -0.10
CA ARG A 205 -15.03 32.41 1.01
C ARG A 205 -15.81 32.89 2.22
N THR A 206 -16.56 31.98 2.85
CA THR A 206 -17.18 32.33 4.14
C THR A 206 -16.08 32.54 5.19
N PRO A 207 -16.31 33.40 6.19
CA PRO A 207 -15.33 33.62 7.27
C PRO A 207 -14.90 32.32 7.96
N GLU A 208 -15.78 31.33 8.05
CA GLU A 208 -15.50 30.03 8.63
C GLU A 208 -14.48 29.23 7.79
N VAL A 209 -14.60 29.25 6.46
CA VAL A 209 -13.66 28.59 5.55
C VAL A 209 -12.27 29.23 5.66
N VAL A 210 -12.20 30.57 5.66
CA VAL A 210 -10.94 31.32 5.82
C VAL A 210 -10.27 30.97 7.14
N ALA A 211 -11.01 31.07 8.26
CA ALA A 211 -10.48 30.74 9.59
C ALA A 211 -10.06 29.27 9.70
N SER A 212 -10.72 28.36 8.97
CA SER A 212 -10.32 26.96 8.90
C SER A 212 -9.00 26.77 8.17
N LEU A 213 -8.85 27.35 6.98
CA LEU A 213 -7.61 27.28 6.20
C LEU A 213 -6.42 27.91 6.93
N GLU A 214 -6.63 29.06 7.60
CA GLU A 214 -5.59 29.70 8.41
C GLU A 214 -5.12 28.79 9.55
N ARG A 215 -6.04 28.14 10.26
CA ARG A 215 -5.70 27.23 11.36
C ARG A 215 -4.89 26.03 10.88
N VAL A 216 -5.26 25.43 9.76
CA VAL A 216 -4.49 24.32 9.17
C VAL A 216 -3.11 24.81 8.74
N SER A 217 -3.03 25.97 8.09
CA SER A 217 -1.77 26.57 7.63
C SER A 217 -0.82 26.88 8.78
N GLN A 218 -1.33 27.41 9.89
CA GLN A 218 -0.53 27.69 11.10
C GLN A 218 0.05 26.43 11.76
N SER A 219 -0.57 25.26 11.54
CA SER A 219 -0.04 23.99 12.04
C SER A 219 1.04 23.38 11.15
N ALA A 220 1.16 23.86 9.90
CA ALA A 220 2.16 23.36 8.96
C ALA A 220 3.55 23.92 9.28
N ILE A 221 4.57 23.07 9.17
CA ILE A 221 5.96 23.49 9.31
C ILE A 221 6.36 24.28 8.05
N PRO A 222 6.76 25.56 8.15
CA PRO A 222 7.22 26.31 6.99
C PRO A 222 8.34 25.55 6.28
N THR A 223 8.14 25.31 4.98
CA THR A 223 8.99 24.41 4.18
C THR A 223 9.31 25.08 2.85
N ALA A 224 10.53 24.90 2.35
CA ALA A 224 10.93 25.35 1.02
C ALA A 224 11.77 24.27 0.33
N ARG A 225 11.51 24.04 -0.96
CA ARG A 225 12.36 23.15 -1.79
C ARG A 225 13.65 23.89 -2.14
N LEU A 226 14.79 23.22 -1.98
CA LEU A 226 16.11 23.80 -2.27
C LEU A 226 16.51 23.44 -3.70
N SER A 227 16.55 24.43 -4.58
CA SER A 227 16.94 24.25 -5.99
C SER A 227 18.45 24.05 -6.19
N SER A 228 19.27 24.33 -5.20
CA SER A 228 20.74 24.17 -5.24
C SER A 228 21.22 22.75 -4.99
N ILE A 229 20.32 21.78 -4.78
CA ILE A 229 20.65 20.37 -4.55
C ILE A 229 20.36 19.61 -5.84
N ASP A 230 21.43 19.20 -6.53
CA ASP A 230 21.35 18.52 -7.83
C ASP A 230 21.19 16.99 -7.72
N VAL A 231 21.45 16.42 -6.54
CA VAL A 231 21.36 14.98 -6.27
C VAL A 231 20.28 14.71 -5.23
N GLY A 232 19.25 13.95 -5.59
CA GLY A 232 18.11 13.68 -4.73
C GLY A 232 17.14 14.86 -4.62
N ALA A 233 16.48 15.02 -3.47
CA ALA A 233 15.58 16.14 -3.21
C ALA A 233 15.75 16.70 -1.80
N GLY A 234 16.10 17.98 -1.71
CA GLY A 234 16.35 18.67 -0.44
C GLY A 234 15.32 19.74 -0.12
N TYR A 235 14.91 19.78 1.14
CA TYR A 235 13.92 20.70 1.65
C TYR A 235 14.42 21.35 2.94
N TRP A 236 14.33 22.66 3.01
CA TRP A 236 14.49 23.41 4.25
C TRP A 236 13.17 23.40 5.01
N CYS A 237 13.22 23.17 6.32
CA CYS A 237 12.06 23.18 7.21
C CYS A 237 12.34 24.01 8.47
N ALA A 238 11.50 25.00 8.77
CA ALA A 238 11.55 25.79 10.02
C ALA A 238 10.84 25.05 11.16
N ALA A 239 11.50 24.05 11.74
CA ALA A 239 10.97 23.24 12.82
C ALA A 239 11.10 23.96 14.18
N GLY A 240 10.24 24.95 14.42
CA GLY A 240 10.21 25.71 15.66
C GLY A 240 11.41 26.64 15.81
N ASN A 241 12.31 26.37 16.75
CA ASN A 241 13.51 27.18 16.98
C ASN A 241 14.76 26.68 16.23
N LYS A 242 14.60 25.67 15.37
CA LYS A 242 15.68 25.11 14.56
C LYS A 242 15.27 25.05 13.09
N GLU A 243 16.27 25.19 12.24
CA GLU A 243 16.14 24.94 10.81
C GLU A 243 16.71 23.56 10.49
N HIS A 244 15.96 22.76 9.77
CA HIS A 244 16.38 21.42 9.36
C HIS A 244 16.50 21.35 7.84
N LEU A 245 17.58 20.71 7.38
CA LEU A 245 17.65 20.17 6.03
C LEU A 245 17.08 18.75 6.04
N ARG A 246 15.98 18.54 5.32
CA ARG A 246 15.44 17.20 5.02
C ARG A 246 15.83 16.84 3.60
N TRP A 247 16.77 15.90 3.47
CA TRP A 247 17.31 15.49 2.19
C TRP A 247 17.00 14.02 1.94
N VAL A 248 16.23 13.76 0.88
CA VAL A 248 16.03 12.42 0.36
C VAL A 248 17.13 12.12 -0.64
N LEU A 249 17.96 11.13 -0.34
CA LEU A 249 19.04 10.67 -1.21
C LEU A 249 18.51 9.61 -2.20
N PRO A 250 19.05 9.55 -3.42
CA PRO A 250 18.60 8.60 -4.45
C PRO A 250 19.31 7.24 -4.35
N PHE A 251 20.13 7.04 -3.32
CA PHE A 251 20.96 5.84 -3.16
C PHE A 251 20.19 4.73 -2.45
N ASP A 252 20.52 3.48 -2.79
CA ASP A 252 20.08 2.34 -2.00
C ASP A 252 20.59 2.45 -0.57
N GLU A 253 19.82 1.87 0.36
CA GLU A 253 20.06 1.98 1.80
C GLU A 253 21.50 1.59 2.19
N GLU A 254 22.02 0.49 1.63
CA GLU A 254 23.40 0.05 1.91
C GLU A 254 24.46 1.05 1.42
N THR A 255 24.22 1.73 0.29
CA THR A 255 25.16 2.71 -0.27
C THR A 255 25.08 4.05 0.48
N ALA A 256 23.91 4.41 1.01
CA ALA A 256 23.72 5.65 1.75
C ALA A 256 24.42 5.67 3.12
N LEU A 257 24.74 4.49 3.67
CA LEU A 257 25.34 4.31 5.00
C LEU A 257 26.87 4.22 4.99
N THR A 258 27.50 4.23 3.81
CA THR A 258 28.95 4.09 3.61
C THR A 258 29.58 5.36 3.05
#